data_AF-F1Z6F6-F1
#
_entry.id   AF-F1Z6F6-F1
#
_cell.length_a   1.000
_cell.length_b   1.000
_cell.length_c   1.000
_cell.angle_alpha   90.00
_cell.angle_beta   90.00
_cell.angle_gamma   90.00
#
_symmetry.space_group_name_H-M   'P 1'
#
loop_
_entity.id
_entity.type
_entity.pdbx_description
1 polymer ?
#
loop_
_entity_poly.entity_id
_entity_poly.type
_entity_poly.pdbx_seq_one_letter_code
_entity_poly.pdbx_strand_id
1 'polypeptide(L)'
;MPVTRIAKVPSPRLRQRFVATGTIGPCEAGKPDLIPPRSIVLDDTGIYFDATHPSGLECLLGETRFDAALLARAAALRRFIVDKALTKYNVESHVPPGWVTGGRPVVLVPGQVESDASIALGGAAIRTNMELLATARKARPDAFLVYKPHPDVMSGNRRGRVAREAALDHADHVETQASIVACLAHADELHTITSQAGFDALLRGVKVVTHGAPFYAGWGLTEDYAGDHPALARRGRRLSLDELVAGALLLYPRYWDPHLAAFVEAEAAVTTIAAERERLANGGAPERLLRGFWRRQGRKATVLARAWLIPHRNRLSPP
;
A
#
# COMPACT_ATOMS: atom_id res chain seq x y z
N MET A 1 11.88 3.67 -0.10
CA MET A 1 11.39 4.23 -1.38
C MET A 1 12.44 5.22 -1.91
N PRO A 2 12.61 5.53 -3.21
CA PRO A 2 12.54 6.95 -3.48
C PRO A 2 11.08 7.27 -3.22
N VAL A 3 10.84 8.00 -2.15
CA VAL A 3 9.81 9.03 -2.18
C VAL A 3 9.86 9.55 -3.61
N THR A 4 8.83 9.27 -4.44
CA THR A 4 8.68 10.00 -5.70
C THR A 4 8.88 11.42 -5.24
N ARG A 5 9.98 12.07 -5.68
CA ARG A 5 10.57 13.25 -5.00
C ARG A 5 9.45 14.02 -4.32
N ILE A 6 9.60 14.39 -3.04
CA ILE A 6 8.89 15.56 -2.53
C ILE A 6 9.25 16.66 -3.53
N ALA A 7 8.45 16.78 -4.58
CA ALA A 7 8.53 17.85 -5.51
C ALA A 7 7.88 18.94 -4.69
N LYS A 8 8.70 19.63 -3.88
CA LYS A 8 8.45 21.03 -3.63
C LYS A 8 8.31 21.62 -5.02
N VAL A 9 7.06 21.75 -5.48
CA VAL A 9 6.75 22.44 -6.72
C VAL A 9 7.28 23.85 -6.49
N PRO A 10 8.32 24.30 -7.19
CA PRO A 10 8.87 25.63 -6.99
C PRO A 10 7.94 26.59 -7.72
N SER A 11 6.82 26.91 -7.10
CA SER A 11 5.96 28.00 -7.51
C SER A 11 5.71 28.85 -6.25
N PRO A 12 6.04 30.15 -6.27
CA PRO A 12 5.85 31.04 -5.12
C PRO A 12 4.37 31.26 -4.74
N ARG A 13 3.41 30.60 -5.43
CA ARG A 13 1.97 30.65 -5.15
C ARG A 13 1.34 29.30 -4.77
N LEU A 14 2.12 28.21 -4.68
CA LEU A 14 1.60 26.89 -4.32
C LEU A 14 2.10 26.51 -2.93
N ARG A 15 1.18 26.37 -1.96
CA ARG A 15 1.43 25.72 -0.67
C ARG A 15 2.12 24.37 -0.89
N GLN A 16 2.97 23.91 0.04
CA GLN A 16 3.65 22.63 -0.09
C GLN A 16 2.61 21.52 -0.32
N ARG A 17 2.67 20.86 -1.48
CA ARG A 17 1.79 19.72 -1.81
C ARG A 17 2.59 18.44 -1.66
N PHE A 18 2.09 17.53 -0.83
CA PHE A 18 2.58 16.17 -0.72
C PHE A 18 1.97 15.31 -1.84
N VAL A 19 2.77 14.43 -2.45
CA VAL A 19 2.34 13.55 -3.55
C VAL A 19 2.71 12.11 -3.23
N ALA A 20 1.76 11.20 -3.33
CA ALA A 20 1.99 9.77 -3.15
C ALA A 20 1.09 8.93 -4.08
N THR A 21 1.50 7.69 -4.34
CA THR A 21 0.61 6.71 -4.99
C THR A 21 -0.52 6.34 -4.04
N GLY A 22 -1.72 6.20 -4.58
CA GLY A 22 -2.88 5.69 -3.84
C GLY A 22 -2.77 4.22 -3.47
N THR A 23 -3.85 3.71 -2.89
CA THR A 23 -3.98 2.39 -2.27
C THR A 23 -4.12 1.24 -3.27
N ILE A 24 -4.50 1.52 -4.53
CA ILE A 24 -4.67 0.54 -5.61
C ILE A 24 -3.66 0.85 -6.71
N GLY A 25 -2.91 -0.16 -7.13
CA GLY A 25 -1.80 0.01 -8.07
C GLY A 25 -1.89 -0.88 -9.32
N PRO A 26 -0.90 -0.76 -10.22
CA PRO A 26 -0.95 -1.34 -11.56
C PRO A 26 -0.80 -2.87 -11.58
N CYS A 27 -1.16 -3.47 -12.72
CA CYS A 27 -1.03 -4.92 -13.00
C CYS A 27 0.32 -5.31 -13.64
N GLU A 28 1.29 -4.38 -13.72
CA GLU A 28 2.61 -4.62 -14.33
C GLU A 28 3.68 -4.81 -13.24
N ALA A 29 4.53 -5.84 -13.41
CA ALA A 29 5.71 -6.04 -12.57
C ALA A 29 6.88 -5.17 -13.06
N GLY A 30 7.42 -4.33 -12.19
CA GLY A 30 8.57 -3.46 -12.48
C GLY A 30 8.86 -2.49 -11.34
N LYS A 31 9.96 -1.72 -11.45
CA LYS A 31 10.23 -0.62 -10.51
C LYS A 31 9.02 0.33 -10.50
N PRO A 32 8.52 0.76 -9.33
CA PRO A 32 7.39 1.70 -9.22
C PRO A 32 7.58 2.96 -10.06
N ASP A 33 8.83 3.36 -10.28
CA ASP A 33 9.23 4.57 -11.02
C ASP A 33 8.96 4.51 -12.53
N LEU A 34 8.51 3.37 -13.08
CA LEU A 34 8.39 3.16 -14.54
C LEU A 34 6.98 2.82 -15.02
N ILE A 35 6.00 2.74 -14.11
CA ILE A 35 4.59 2.47 -14.42
C ILE A 35 3.77 3.68 -13.92
N PRO A 36 3.04 4.37 -14.80
CA PRO A 36 2.21 5.50 -14.38
C PRO A 36 1.23 5.08 -13.28
N PRO A 37 1.17 5.80 -12.16
CA PRO A 37 0.21 5.48 -11.11
C PRO A 37 -1.21 5.70 -11.62
N ARG A 38 -2.10 4.73 -11.35
CA ARG A 38 -3.54 4.84 -11.63
C ARG A 38 -4.27 5.70 -10.60
N SER A 39 -3.63 5.95 -9.46
CA SER A 39 -4.15 6.70 -8.34
C SER A 39 -3.06 7.58 -7.72
N ILE A 40 -3.35 8.86 -7.54
CA ILE A 40 -2.45 9.86 -6.97
C ILE A 40 -3.17 10.56 -5.82
N VAL A 41 -2.47 10.69 -4.70
CA VAL A 41 -2.86 11.52 -3.57
C VAL A 41 -2.17 12.87 -3.69
N LEU A 42 -2.95 13.93 -3.52
CA LEU A 42 -2.47 15.31 -3.43
C LEU A 42 -2.98 15.89 -2.11
N ASP A 43 -2.07 16.11 -1.16
CA ASP A 43 -2.43 16.61 0.17
C ASP A 43 -1.66 17.89 0.48
N ASP A 44 -2.34 18.93 0.94
CA ASP A 44 -1.78 20.23 1.30
C ASP A 44 -1.69 20.45 2.82
N THR A 45 -2.18 19.50 3.61
CA THR A 45 -2.14 19.49 5.08
C THR A 45 -1.01 18.59 5.59
N GLY A 46 -0.92 17.36 5.07
CA GLY A 46 0.06 16.37 5.49
C GLY A 46 -0.20 15.01 4.84
N ILE A 47 0.81 14.17 4.64
CA ILE A 47 0.60 12.91 3.90
C ILE A 47 0.06 11.79 4.81
N TYR A 48 -0.84 10.95 4.29
CA TYR A 48 -1.59 9.94 5.08
C TYR A 48 -0.75 8.95 5.90
N PHE A 49 0.49 8.68 5.50
CA PHE A 49 1.38 7.77 6.23
C PHE A 49 2.23 8.47 7.30
N ASP A 50 2.22 9.81 7.32
CA ASP A 50 2.86 10.60 8.36
C ASP A 50 1.87 10.83 9.50
N ALA A 51 2.11 10.16 10.62
CA ALA A 51 1.24 10.24 11.78
C ALA A 51 1.73 11.32 12.78
N THR A 52 2.84 12.02 12.50
CA THR A 52 3.41 13.03 13.40
C THR A 52 2.59 14.31 13.47
N HIS A 53 1.81 14.60 12.41
CA HIS A 53 0.90 15.74 12.33
C HIS A 53 -0.40 15.33 11.58
N PRO A 54 -1.45 16.18 11.60
CA PRO A 54 -2.66 15.90 10.82
C PRO A 54 -2.38 15.76 9.32
N SER A 55 -3.19 14.96 8.64
CA SER A 55 -3.24 14.85 7.18
C SER A 55 -4.62 15.25 6.66
N GLY A 56 -4.72 15.61 5.39
CA GLY A 56 -6.02 15.87 4.75
C GLY A 56 -6.93 14.65 4.82
N LEU A 57 -6.37 13.43 4.74
CA LEU A 57 -7.14 12.21 4.98
C LEU A 57 -7.65 12.11 6.44
N GLU A 58 -6.82 12.43 7.44
CA GLU A 58 -7.24 12.42 8.85
C GLU A 58 -8.37 13.42 9.10
N CYS A 59 -8.27 14.65 8.57
CA CYS A 59 -9.34 15.65 8.66
C CYS A 59 -10.60 15.18 7.93
N LEU A 60 -10.46 14.64 6.71
CA LEU A 60 -11.57 14.14 5.91
C LEU A 60 -12.33 13.04 6.66
N LEU A 61 -11.62 12.07 7.24
CA LEU A 61 -12.22 10.99 8.02
C LEU A 61 -12.84 11.48 9.33
N GLY A 62 -12.21 12.46 9.99
CA GLY A 62 -12.70 13.04 11.23
C GLY A 62 -13.99 13.85 11.06
N GLU A 63 -14.08 14.64 10.00
CA GLU A 63 -15.06 15.73 9.88
C GLU A 63 -16.19 15.43 8.89
N THR A 64 -15.99 14.51 7.95
CA THR A 64 -17.00 14.23 6.91
C THR A 64 -18.23 13.53 7.49
N ARG A 65 -19.41 14.00 7.06
CA ARG A 65 -20.66 13.26 7.16
C ARG A 65 -20.84 12.42 5.90
N PHE A 66 -20.81 11.10 6.05
CA PHE A 66 -20.96 10.18 4.94
C PHE A 66 -22.44 9.85 4.73
N ASP A 67 -23.03 10.35 3.64
CA ASP A 67 -24.42 10.06 3.33
C ASP A 67 -24.62 8.62 2.82
N ALA A 68 -25.87 8.17 2.78
CA ALA A 68 -26.20 6.80 2.40
C ALA A 68 -25.78 6.45 0.96
N ALA A 69 -25.78 7.43 0.03
CA ALA A 69 -25.39 7.19 -1.35
C ALA A 69 -23.88 6.97 -1.48
N LEU A 70 -23.08 7.76 -0.77
CA LEU A 70 -21.64 7.61 -0.70
C LEU A 70 -21.24 6.29 -0.03
N LEU A 71 -21.92 5.91 1.06
CA LEU A 71 -21.70 4.63 1.72
C LEU A 71 -22.06 3.44 0.83
N ALA A 72 -23.15 3.53 0.06
CA ALA A 72 -23.51 2.50 -0.92
C ALA A 72 -22.45 2.35 -2.02
N ARG A 73 -21.88 3.46 -2.51
CA ARG A 73 -20.74 3.44 -3.45
C ARG A 73 -19.52 2.78 -2.83
N ALA A 74 -19.17 3.15 -1.61
CA ALA A 74 -18.02 2.61 -0.89
C ALA A 74 -18.14 1.09 -0.66
N ALA A 75 -19.32 0.62 -0.23
CA ALA A 75 -19.60 -0.80 -0.05
C ALA A 75 -19.51 -1.58 -1.37
N ALA A 76 -20.05 -1.03 -2.46
CA ALA A 76 -19.96 -1.64 -3.79
C ALA A 76 -18.51 -1.71 -4.30
N LEU A 77 -17.75 -0.62 -4.13
CA LEU A 77 -16.33 -0.58 -4.48
C LEU A 77 -15.51 -1.59 -3.67
N ARG A 78 -15.74 -1.66 -2.35
CA ARG A 78 -15.09 -2.64 -1.47
C ARG A 78 -15.37 -4.06 -1.94
N ARG A 79 -16.64 -4.41 -2.16
CA ARG A 79 -17.02 -5.74 -2.66
C ARG A 79 -16.32 -6.05 -3.99
N PHE A 80 -16.30 -5.11 -4.93
CA PHE A 80 -15.60 -5.30 -6.20
C PHE A 80 -14.10 -5.56 -6.03
N ILE A 81 -13.42 -4.80 -5.17
CA ILE A 81 -11.99 -5.00 -4.87
C ILE A 81 -11.72 -6.38 -4.27
N VAL A 82 -12.57 -6.82 -3.35
CA VAL A 82 -12.45 -8.13 -2.69
C VAL A 82 -12.72 -9.27 -3.67
N ASP A 83 -13.83 -9.21 -4.41
CA ASP A 83 -14.25 -10.24 -5.38
C ASP A 83 -13.21 -10.38 -6.51
N LYS A 84 -12.65 -9.25 -6.94
CA LYS A 84 -11.56 -9.22 -7.93
C LYS A 84 -10.19 -9.40 -7.29
N ALA A 85 -10.04 -9.73 -6.01
CA ALA A 85 -8.74 -9.99 -5.40
C ALA A 85 -7.70 -8.88 -5.69
N LEU A 86 -8.13 -7.61 -5.74
CA LEU A 86 -7.27 -6.48 -6.07
C LEU A 86 -6.49 -6.00 -4.84
N THR A 87 -5.27 -5.52 -5.05
CA THR A 87 -4.41 -4.88 -4.03
C THR A 87 -3.60 -3.74 -4.64
N LYS A 88 -2.64 -3.19 -3.87
CA LYS A 88 -1.61 -2.28 -4.35
C LYS A 88 -0.75 -2.86 -5.49
N TYR A 89 -0.51 -4.17 -5.52
CA TYR A 89 0.29 -4.82 -6.56
C TYR A 89 -0.41 -6.06 -7.12
N ASN A 90 -0.90 -5.99 -8.36
CA ASN A 90 -1.78 -7.00 -8.95
C ASN A 90 -1.03 -7.99 -9.88
N VAL A 91 0.15 -8.45 -9.44
CA VAL A 91 1.11 -9.19 -10.28
C VAL A 91 1.33 -10.66 -9.87
N GLU A 92 0.93 -11.04 -8.66
CA GLU A 92 1.23 -12.34 -8.06
C GLU A 92 0.11 -13.37 -8.30
N SER A 93 0.48 -14.66 -8.29
CA SER A 93 -0.48 -15.76 -8.43
C SER A 93 -1.37 -15.91 -7.19
N HIS A 94 -2.64 -16.27 -7.39
CA HIS A 94 -3.63 -16.49 -6.32
C HIS A 94 -3.73 -17.95 -5.87
N VAL A 95 -2.67 -18.74 -6.06
CA VAL A 95 -2.63 -20.12 -5.57
C VAL A 95 -2.76 -20.13 -4.04
N PRO A 96 -3.68 -20.93 -3.47
CA PRO A 96 -3.80 -21.07 -2.03
C PRO A 96 -2.49 -21.48 -1.38
N PRO A 97 -2.13 -20.91 -0.22
CA PRO A 97 -0.94 -21.33 0.49
C PRO A 97 -1.08 -22.77 1.00
N GLY A 98 0.01 -23.54 0.93
CA GLY A 98 0.09 -24.92 1.43
C GLY A 98 0.43 -25.02 2.91
N TRP A 99 -0.15 -24.18 3.77
CA TRP A 99 0.16 -24.15 5.19
C TRP A 99 -0.47 -25.33 5.94
N VAL A 100 0.33 -26.01 6.77
CA VAL A 100 -0.16 -27.10 7.64
C VAL A 100 -0.32 -26.54 9.05
N THR A 101 -1.49 -25.95 9.32
CA THR A 101 -1.73 -25.18 10.56
C THR A 101 -1.99 -26.05 11.78
N GLY A 102 -2.47 -27.28 11.56
CA GLY A 102 -2.92 -28.18 12.63
C GLY A 102 -4.18 -27.70 13.35
N GLY A 103 -5.02 -26.90 12.68
CA GLY A 103 -6.26 -26.34 13.26
C GLY A 103 -6.03 -25.13 14.17
N ARG A 104 -4.79 -24.64 14.29
CA ARG A 104 -4.45 -23.41 15.03
C ARG A 104 -4.92 -22.17 14.25
N PRO A 105 -5.35 -21.11 14.95
CA PRO A 105 -5.67 -19.84 14.30
C PRO A 105 -4.42 -19.27 13.62
N VAL A 106 -4.60 -18.71 12.42
CA VAL A 106 -3.51 -18.22 11.58
C VAL A 106 -3.31 -16.73 11.78
N VAL A 107 -2.09 -16.36 12.18
CA VAL A 107 -1.67 -14.96 12.33
C VAL A 107 -0.68 -14.63 11.22
N LEU A 108 -1.07 -13.70 10.34
CA LEU A 108 -0.23 -13.23 9.25
C LEU A 108 0.58 -12.00 9.68
N VAL A 109 1.89 -12.05 9.46
CA VAL A 109 2.83 -10.96 9.72
C VAL A 109 3.49 -10.54 8.40
N PRO A 110 2.98 -9.51 7.70
CA PRO A 110 3.62 -9.01 6.49
C PRO A 110 4.90 -8.26 6.83
N GLY A 111 6.00 -8.68 6.20
CA GLY A 111 7.25 -7.94 6.22
C GLY A 111 7.09 -6.58 5.56
N GLN A 112 7.78 -5.60 6.12
CA GLN A 112 7.82 -4.22 5.65
C GLN A 112 9.25 -3.83 5.27
N VAL A 113 9.39 -2.79 4.46
CA VAL A 113 10.70 -2.18 4.22
C VAL A 113 11.03 -1.32 5.44
N GLU A 114 12.02 -1.70 6.23
CA GLU A 114 12.35 -0.99 7.50
C GLU A 114 12.72 0.48 7.29
N SER A 115 13.28 0.81 6.11
CA SER A 115 13.60 2.19 5.73
C SER A 115 12.43 2.93 5.05
N ASP A 116 11.20 2.43 5.18
CA ASP A 116 10.03 3.09 4.61
C ASP A 116 9.63 4.31 5.47
N ALA A 117 9.22 5.40 4.81
CA ALA A 117 8.81 6.62 5.49
C ALA A 117 7.61 6.37 6.42
N SER A 118 6.73 5.43 6.07
CA SER A 118 5.59 5.03 6.91
C SER A 118 6.02 4.39 8.25
N ILE A 119 7.19 3.76 8.34
CA ILE A 119 7.71 3.23 9.61
C ILE A 119 8.35 4.35 10.42
N ALA A 120 9.11 5.23 9.78
CA ALA A 120 9.75 6.36 10.47
C ALA A 120 8.73 7.37 11.03
N LEU A 121 7.65 7.63 10.29
CA LEU A 121 6.68 8.68 10.60
C LEU A 121 5.36 8.16 11.20
N GLY A 122 5.10 6.86 11.06
CA GLY A 122 3.91 6.21 11.61
C GLY A 122 4.21 5.03 12.53
N GLY A 123 5.47 4.60 12.66
CA GLY A 123 5.86 3.57 13.61
C GLY A 123 5.94 4.12 15.04
N ALA A 124 5.62 3.27 16.01
CA ALA A 124 5.74 3.58 17.43
C ALA A 124 7.06 3.01 17.99
N ALA A 125 6.99 2.23 19.07
CA ALA A 125 8.13 1.54 19.66
C ALA A 125 8.76 0.49 18.72
N ILE A 126 7.93 -0.16 17.88
CA ILE A 126 8.36 -1.23 16.96
C ILE A 126 8.72 -0.63 15.61
N ARG A 127 9.95 -0.89 15.13
CA ARG A 127 10.43 -0.35 13.85
C ARG A 127 11.09 -1.37 12.93
N THR A 128 11.32 -2.59 13.41
CA THR A 128 11.91 -3.67 12.61
C THR A 128 10.93 -4.81 12.38
N ASN A 129 11.16 -5.59 11.32
CA ASN A 129 10.35 -6.78 11.05
C ASN A 129 10.54 -7.85 12.14
N MET A 130 11.74 -7.94 12.70
CA MET A 130 12.04 -8.91 13.76
C MET A 130 11.28 -8.59 15.04
N GLU A 131 11.30 -7.33 15.48
CA GLU A 131 10.53 -6.88 16.65
C GLU A 131 9.03 -7.10 16.46
N LEU A 132 8.50 -6.82 15.27
CA LEU A 132 7.10 -7.09 14.94
C LEU A 132 6.78 -8.59 15.07
N LEU A 133 7.63 -9.45 14.52
CA LEU A 133 7.42 -10.89 14.53
C LEU A 133 7.52 -11.48 15.95
N ALA A 134 8.52 -11.06 16.71
CA ALA A 134 8.68 -11.43 18.12
C ALA A 134 7.49 -10.96 18.97
N THR A 135 7.00 -9.74 18.72
CA THR A 135 5.83 -9.18 19.42
C THR A 135 4.55 -9.93 19.05
N ALA A 136 4.36 -10.25 17.77
CA ALA A 136 3.23 -11.07 17.31
C ALA A 136 3.24 -12.45 17.99
N ARG A 137 4.40 -13.13 18.06
CA ARG A 137 4.53 -14.40 18.76
C ARG A 137 4.19 -14.27 20.25
N LYS A 138 4.69 -13.22 20.91
CA LYS A 138 4.38 -12.97 22.33
C LYS A 138 2.88 -12.72 22.56
N ALA A 139 2.21 -12.02 21.64
CA ALA A 139 0.79 -11.71 21.74
C ALA A 139 -0.11 -12.92 21.40
N ARG A 140 0.38 -13.86 20.60
CA ARG A 140 -0.34 -15.06 20.13
C ARG A 140 0.56 -16.30 20.22
N PRO A 141 0.86 -16.79 21.44
CA PRO A 141 1.82 -17.88 21.65
C PRO A 141 1.39 -19.18 20.95
N ASP A 142 0.09 -19.49 20.94
CA ASP A 142 -0.45 -20.76 20.43
C ASP A 142 -0.91 -20.70 18.96
N ALA A 143 -0.83 -19.53 18.32
CA ALA A 143 -1.25 -19.38 16.93
C ALA A 143 -0.22 -19.93 15.94
N PHE A 144 -0.69 -20.25 14.73
CA PHE A 144 0.17 -20.54 13.59
C PHE A 144 0.62 -19.23 12.94
N LEU A 145 1.85 -18.81 13.20
CA LEU A 145 2.38 -17.56 12.66
C LEU A 145 2.99 -17.75 11.28
N VAL A 146 2.49 -16.97 10.34
CA VAL A 146 3.03 -16.88 8.99
C VAL A 146 3.73 -15.54 8.81
N TYR A 147 5.04 -15.57 8.60
CA TYR A 147 5.78 -14.39 8.16
C TYR A 147 5.81 -14.35 6.63
N LYS A 148 5.32 -13.27 6.02
CA LYS A 148 5.43 -13.05 4.56
C LYS A 148 6.39 -11.91 4.27
N PRO A 149 7.65 -12.17 3.86
CA PRO A 149 8.61 -11.11 3.57
C PRO A 149 8.13 -10.16 2.46
N HIS A 150 8.56 -8.90 2.52
CA HIS A 150 8.22 -7.92 1.49
C HIS A 150 8.93 -8.27 0.16
N PRO A 151 8.25 -8.18 -1.01
CA PRO A 151 8.87 -8.52 -2.31
C PRO A 151 10.12 -7.67 -2.63
N ASP A 152 10.11 -6.37 -2.31
CA ASP A 152 11.29 -5.49 -2.45
C ASP A 152 12.48 -5.90 -1.56
N VAL A 153 12.23 -6.57 -0.43
CA VAL A 153 13.28 -7.07 0.47
C VAL A 153 13.82 -8.40 -0.04
N MET A 154 12.94 -9.27 -0.54
CA MET A 154 13.32 -10.55 -1.13
C MET A 154 14.26 -10.37 -2.34
N SER A 155 13.94 -9.39 -3.20
CA SER A 155 14.75 -9.04 -4.37
C SER A 155 16.10 -8.36 -4.04
N GLY A 156 16.45 -8.20 -2.75
CA GLY A 156 17.72 -7.63 -2.30
C GLY A 156 17.83 -6.11 -2.46
N ASN A 157 16.74 -5.44 -2.84
CA ASN A 157 16.77 -4.03 -3.20
C ASN A 157 16.68 -3.09 -1.98
N ARG A 158 16.32 -3.58 -0.79
CA ARG A 158 16.08 -2.77 0.41
C ARG A 158 16.42 -3.47 1.73
N ARG A 159 16.66 -2.66 2.78
CA ARG A 159 16.82 -3.09 4.17
C ARG A 159 15.52 -3.66 4.74
N GLY A 160 15.64 -4.55 5.73
CA GLY A 160 14.53 -5.29 6.32
C GLY A 160 14.53 -6.79 6.04
N ARG A 161 15.62 -7.32 5.46
CA ARG A 161 15.79 -8.77 5.29
C ARG A 161 15.96 -9.39 6.66
N VAL A 162 14.93 -10.10 7.09
CA VAL A 162 15.05 -11.08 8.16
C VAL A 162 15.63 -12.35 7.55
N ALA A 163 16.73 -12.85 8.10
CA ALA A 163 17.25 -14.16 7.73
C ALA A 163 16.16 -15.21 7.98
N ARG A 164 15.96 -16.15 7.07
CA ARG A 164 14.84 -17.11 7.16
C ARG A 164 14.89 -17.88 8.47
N GLU A 165 16.09 -18.26 8.88
CA GLU A 165 16.38 -18.97 10.12
C GLU A 165 15.91 -18.14 11.32
N ALA A 166 16.29 -16.85 11.36
CA ALA A 166 15.86 -15.94 12.43
C ALA A 166 14.36 -15.65 12.43
N ALA A 167 13.68 -15.67 11.26
CA ALA A 167 12.23 -15.58 11.23
C ALA A 167 11.56 -16.82 11.83
N LEU A 168 12.12 -18.00 11.59
CA LEU A 168 11.58 -19.27 12.09
C LEU A 168 11.75 -19.46 13.61
N ASP A 169 12.59 -18.64 14.26
CA ASP A 169 12.65 -18.56 15.72
C ASP A 169 11.33 -18.03 16.34
N HIS A 170 10.49 -17.37 15.53
CA HIS A 170 9.22 -16.77 15.97
C HIS A 170 8.02 -17.19 15.11
N ALA A 171 8.20 -17.48 13.83
CA ALA A 171 7.15 -17.91 12.90
C ALA A 171 7.13 -19.44 12.73
N ASP A 172 5.94 -20.01 12.54
CA ASP A 172 5.79 -21.42 12.12
C ASP A 172 6.06 -21.60 10.62
N HIS A 173 5.86 -20.55 9.82
CA HIS A 173 6.05 -20.59 8.37
C HIS A 173 6.56 -19.26 7.80
N VAL A 174 7.40 -19.34 6.77
CA VAL A 174 7.85 -18.18 5.97
C VAL A 174 7.29 -18.32 4.55
N GLU A 175 6.29 -17.50 4.23
CA GLU A 175 5.57 -17.55 2.95
C GLU A 175 6.27 -16.70 1.88
N THR A 176 6.72 -17.34 0.79
CA THR A 176 7.49 -16.69 -0.29
C THR A 176 6.87 -16.87 -1.68
N GLN A 177 5.81 -17.66 -1.79
CA GLN A 177 5.18 -18.09 -3.05
C GLN A 177 3.78 -17.50 -3.22
N ALA A 178 2.94 -17.61 -2.20
CA ALA A 178 1.54 -17.16 -2.25
C ALA A 178 1.45 -15.64 -2.24
N SER A 179 0.46 -15.10 -2.98
CA SER A 179 0.19 -13.66 -2.94
C SER A 179 -0.33 -13.21 -1.59
N ILE A 180 -0.15 -11.92 -1.25
CA ILE A 180 -0.70 -11.39 0.01
C ILE A 180 -2.22 -11.58 0.10
N VAL A 181 -2.94 -11.54 -1.02
CA VAL A 181 -4.38 -11.82 -1.06
C VAL A 181 -4.69 -13.26 -0.71
N ALA A 182 -3.95 -14.20 -1.27
CA ALA A 182 -4.12 -15.62 -0.98
C ALA A 182 -3.81 -15.91 0.50
N CYS A 183 -2.79 -15.24 1.06
CA CYS A 183 -2.49 -15.31 2.48
C CYS A 183 -3.64 -14.77 3.34
N LEU A 184 -4.18 -13.59 3.01
CA LEU A 184 -5.28 -12.97 3.74
C LEU A 184 -6.56 -13.81 3.72
N ALA A 185 -6.83 -14.52 2.63
CA ALA A 185 -7.98 -15.44 2.54
C ALA A 185 -7.89 -16.64 3.51
N HIS A 186 -6.70 -16.91 4.06
CA HIS A 186 -6.44 -18.02 5.00
C HIS A 186 -5.92 -17.52 6.35
N ALA A 187 -5.97 -16.21 6.61
CA ALA A 187 -5.53 -15.61 7.86
C ALA A 187 -6.75 -15.21 8.70
N ASP A 188 -6.73 -15.58 9.99
CA ASP A 188 -7.75 -15.14 10.95
C ASP A 188 -7.44 -13.72 11.46
N GLU A 189 -6.16 -13.40 11.58
CA GLU A 189 -5.66 -12.14 12.11
C GLU A 189 -4.38 -11.69 11.38
N LEU A 190 -4.18 -10.38 11.25
CA LEU A 190 -2.97 -9.77 10.71
C LEU A 190 -2.34 -8.81 11.72
N HIS A 191 -1.03 -8.97 11.96
CA HIS A 191 -0.22 -8.06 12.78
C HIS A 191 0.70 -7.23 11.89
N THR A 192 0.61 -5.89 11.98
CA THR A 192 1.47 -4.99 11.18
C THR A 192 1.91 -3.77 11.96
N ILE A 193 3.00 -3.11 11.54
CA ILE A 193 3.36 -1.77 12.05
C ILE A 193 2.48 -0.75 11.34
N THR A 194 2.69 -0.59 10.04
CA THR A 194 2.06 0.46 9.21
C THR A 194 1.77 0.03 7.77
N SER A 195 1.82 -1.28 7.49
CA SER A 195 1.71 -1.80 6.12
C SER A 195 0.35 -1.49 5.50
N GLN A 196 0.32 -1.24 4.19
CA GLN A 196 -0.93 -1.21 3.42
C GLN A 196 -1.71 -2.52 3.53
N ALA A 197 -1.02 -3.65 3.76
CA ALA A 197 -1.64 -4.96 3.92
C ALA A 197 -2.66 -5.01 5.07
N GLY A 198 -2.50 -4.17 6.10
CA GLY A 198 -3.51 -4.06 7.17
C GLY A 198 -4.81 -3.43 6.68
N PHE A 199 -4.75 -2.44 5.78
CA PHE A 199 -5.97 -1.95 5.13
C PHE A 199 -6.59 -3.01 4.21
N ASP A 200 -5.78 -3.73 3.43
CA ASP A 200 -6.25 -4.83 2.58
C ASP A 200 -6.94 -5.95 3.38
N ALA A 201 -6.47 -6.21 4.60
CA ALA A 201 -7.06 -7.15 5.56
C ALA A 201 -8.43 -6.65 6.06
N LEU A 202 -8.54 -5.37 6.45
CA LEU A 202 -9.81 -4.76 6.85
C LEU A 202 -10.87 -4.89 5.74
N LEU A 203 -10.51 -4.61 4.48
CA LEU A 203 -11.44 -4.74 3.35
C LEU A 203 -12.06 -6.14 3.24
N ARG A 204 -11.30 -7.17 3.66
CA ARG A 204 -11.65 -8.60 3.60
C ARG A 204 -12.23 -9.14 4.90
N GLY A 205 -12.41 -8.29 5.92
CA GLY A 205 -12.94 -8.71 7.22
C GLY A 205 -11.98 -9.52 8.09
N VAL A 206 -10.68 -9.51 7.76
CA VAL A 206 -9.64 -10.13 8.62
C VAL A 206 -9.40 -9.21 9.82
N LYS A 207 -9.25 -9.79 11.02
CA LYS A 207 -8.93 -8.99 12.21
C LYS A 207 -7.55 -8.37 12.07
N VAL A 208 -7.40 -7.08 12.41
CA VAL A 208 -6.14 -6.36 12.24
C VAL A 208 -5.64 -5.79 13.56
N VAL A 209 -4.39 -6.10 13.87
CA VAL A 209 -3.63 -5.58 15.01
C VAL A 209 -2.52 -4.67 14.49
N THR A 210 -2.49 -3.41 14.94
CA THR A 210 -1.48 -2.44 14.52
C THR A 210 -0.54 -2.07 15.66
N HIS A 211 0.76 -2.19 15.40
CA HIS A 211 1.87 -1.82 16.29
C HIS A 211 2.47 -0.44 15.98
N GLY A 212 1.91 0.25 14.99
CA GLY A 212 2.12 1.66 14.70
C GLY A 212 0.79 2.38 14.55
N ALA A 213 0.81 3.56 13.94
CA ALA A 213 -0.36 4.41 13.71
C ALA A 213 -0.61 4.67 12.20
N PRO A 214 -0.79 3.61 11.36
CA PRO A 214 -1.14 3.81 9.95
C PRO A 214 -2.46 4.55 9.81
N PHE A 215 -2.75 5.11 8.63
CA PHE A 215 -3.92 5.96 8.40
C PHE A 215 -5.27 5.32 8.80
N TYR A 216 -5.35 3.99 8.80
CA TYR A 216 -6.55 3.22 9.12
C TYR A 216 -6.66 2.80 10.60
N ALA A 217 -5.64 3.04 11.43
CA ALA A 217 -5.67 2.80 12.88
C ALA A 217 -6.38 3.92 13.65
N GLY A 218 -6.84 3.68 14.88
CA GLY A 218 -7.45 4.71 15.74
C GLY A 218 -8.92 5.03 15.44
N TRP A 219 -9.53 4.39 14.44
CA TRP A 219 -10.94 4.60 14.06
C TRP A 219 -11.88 3.52 14.62
N GLY A 220 -11.37 2.65 15.51
CA GLY A 220 -12.14 1.55 16.11
C GLY A 220 -12.35 0.32 15.22
N LEU A 221 -11.62 0.24 14.09
CA LEU A 221 -11.63 -0.90 13.15
C LEU A 221 -10.46 -1.88 13.37
N THR A 222 -9.49 -1.48 14.18
CA THR A 222 -8.25 -2.21 14.47
C THR A 222 -8.04 -2.36 15.97
N GLU A 223 -7.25 -3.35 16.37
CA GLU A 223 -6.69 -3.44 17.72
C GLU A 223 -5.36 -2.69 17.75
N ASP A 224 -5.35 -1.51 18.36
CA ASP A 224 -4.22 -0.58 18.29
C ASP A 224 -3.29 -0.74 19.51
N TYR A 225 -2.11 -1.30 19.30
CA TYR A 225 -1.09 -1.50 20.36
C TYR A 225 -0.19 -0.27 20.56
N ALA A 226 -0.17 0.64 19.60
CA ALA A 226 0.54 1.93 19.68
C ALA A 226 -0.32 3.00 20.40
N GLY A 227 -1.01 2.64 21.47
CA GLY A 227 -2.02 3.48 22.15
C GLY A 227 -1.51 4.82 22.67
N ASP A 228 -0.21 4.94 22.91
CA ASP A 228 0.49 6.16 23.31
C ASP A 228 0.86 7.08 22.13
N HIS A 229 0.72 6.60 20.90
CA HIS A 229 1.07 7.37 19.71
C HIS A 229 0.10 8.57 19.55
N PRO A 230 0.59 9.83 19.46
CA PRO A 230 -0.25 11.02 19.46
C PRO A 230 -1.35 11.03 18.39
N ALA A 231 -1.09 10.42 17.23
CA ALA A 231 -2.08 10.28 16.17
C ALA A 231 -3.36 9.56 16.60
N LEU A 232 -3.26 8.51 17.44
CA LEU A 232 -4.43 7.77 17.87
C LEU A 232 -5.31 8.61 18.80
N ALA A 233 -4.70 9.46 19.63
CA ALA A 233 -5.42 10.42 20.45
C ALA A 233 -6.15 11.50 19.63
N ARG A 234 -5.62 11.88 18.44
CA ARG A 234 -6.28 12.83 17.53
C ARG A 234 -7.48 12.23 16.80
N ARG A 235 -7.48 10.91 16.58
CA ARG A 235 -8.55 10.18 15.87
C ARG A 235 -9.71 9.87 16.83
N GLY A 236 -10.45 10.91 17.19
CA GLY A 236 -11.45 10.89 18.27
C GLY A 236 -12.84 10.34 17.93
N ARG A 237 -13.03 9.67 16.79
CA ARG A 237 -14.34 9.06 16.42
C ARG A 237 -14.17 7.63 15.91
N ARG A 238 -15.25 6.84 16.06
CA ARG A 238 -15.35 5.52 15.44
C ARG A 238 -15.89 5.66 14.01
N LEU A 239 -15.37 4.83 13.11
CA LEU A 239 -15.84 4.71 11.73
C LEU A 239 -16.32 3.30 11.47
N SER A 240 -17.32 3.16 10.61
CA SER A 240 -17.59 1.93 9.88
C SER A 240 -16.50 1.71 8.81
N LEU A 241 -16.35 0.46 8.38
CA LEU A 241 -15.40 0.13 7.31
C LEU A 241 -15.74 0.86 6.01
N ASP A 242 -17.03 1.03 5.69
CA ASP A 242 -17.44 1.70 4.46
C ASP A 242 -17.23 3.23 4.53
N GLU A 243 -17.26 3.86 5.71
CA GLU A 243 -16.81 5.25 5.90
C GLU A 243 -15.30 5.40 5.65
N LEU A 244 -14.49 4.48 6.19
CA LEU A 244 -13.04 4.47 5.95
C LEU A 244 -12.74 4.27 4.45
N VAL A 245 -13.47 3.38 3.78
CA VAL A 245 -13.36 3.16 2.33
C VAL A 245 -13.76 4.40 1.54
N ALA A 246 -14.88 5.04 1.88
CA ALA A 246 -15.31 6.26 1.23
C ALA A 246 -14.23 7.35 1.31
N GLY A 247 -13.67 7.57 2.50
CA GLY A 247 -12.60 8.55 2.67
C GLY A 247 -11.32 8.18 1.92
N ALA A 248 -10.81 6.97 2.14
CA ALA A 248 -9.50 6.55 1.64
C ALA A 248 -9.46 6.20 0.14
N LEU A 249 -10.61 5.81 -0.45
CA LEU A 249 -10.68 5.33 -1.85
C LEU A 249 -11.54 6.20 -2.75
N LEU A 250 -12.56 6.90 -2.27
CA LEU A 250 -13.43 7.71 -3.14
C LEU A 250 -13.05 9.19 -3.11
N LEU A 251 -12.87 9.75 -1.91
CA LEU A 251 -12.77 11.21 -1.75
C LEU A 251 -11.33 11.72 -1.77
N TYR A 252 -10.40 10.97 -1.15
CA TYR A 252 -9.04 11.43 -0.95
C TYR A 252 -8.13 11.31 -2.20
N PRO A 253 -8.04 10.15 -2.87
CA PRO A 253 -7.21 10.02 -4.07
C PRO A 253 -7.91 10.56 -5.34
N ARG A 254 -7.11 10.92 -6.33
CA ARG A 254 -7.55 11.14 -7.71
C ARG A 254 -7.11 9.98 -8.60
N TYR A 255 -7.97 9.55 -9.51
CA TYR A 255 -7.69 8.44 -10.41
C TYR A 255 -7.52 8.91 -11.85
N TRP A 256 -6.58 8.31 -12.57
CA TRP A 256 -6.26 8.63 -13.95
C TRP A 256 -6.34 7.38 -14.83
N ASP A 257 -7.10 7.48 -15.92
CA ASP A 257 -7.10 6.45 -16.96
C ASP A 257 -6.16 6.86 -18.12
N PRO A 258 -4.99 6.22 -18.29
CA PRO A 258 -4.08 6.46 -19.41
C PRO A 258 -4.65 6.15 -20.79
N HIS A 259 -5.68 5.31 -20.93
CA HIS A 259 -6.32 5.04 -22.23
C HIS A 259 -7.23 6.19 -22.66
N LEU A 260 -7.95 6.77 -21.69
CA LEU A 260 -8.82 7.92 -21.92
C LEU A 260 -8.08 9.25 -21.85
N ALA A 261 -6.87 9.24 -21.30
CA ALA A 261 -6.10 10.44 -20.95
C ALA A 261 -6.95 11.45 -20.14
N ALA A 262 -7.70 10.95 -19.16
CA ALA A 262 -8.61 11.74 -18.34
C ALA A 262 -8.65 11.27 -16.87
N PHE A 263 -9.09 12.17 -15.99
CA PHE A 263 -9.45 11.80 -14.62
C PHE A 263 -10.74 10.98 -14.64
N VAL A 264 -10.78 9.95 -13.81
CA VAL A 264 -11.91 9.04 -13.69
C VAL A 264 -12.28 8.84 -12.23
N GLU A 265 -13.46 8.30 -11.99
CA GLU A 265 -13.87 7.84 -10.66
C GLU A 265 -13.10 6.56 -10.25
N ALA A 266 -13.05 6.29 -8.95
CA ALA A 266 -12.36 5.13 -8.40
C ALA A 266 -12.90 3.81 -8.99
N GLU A 267 -14.22 3.73 -9.15
CA GLU A 267 -14.93 2.56 -9.67
C GLU A 267 -14.51 2.24 -11.11
N ALA A 268 -14.37 3.25 -11.95
CA ALA A 268 -13.89 3.08 -13.32
C ALA A 268 -12.42 2.62 -13.33
N ALA A 269 -11.59 3.23 -12.48
CA ALA A 269 -10.18 2.87 -12.38
C ALA A 269 -9.97 1.41 -11.95
N VAL A 270 -10.68 0.94 -10.91
CA VAL A 270 -10.56 -0.46 -10.46
C VAL A 270 -11.11 -1.45 -11.48
N THR A 271 -12.16 -1.06 -12.22
CA THR A 271 -12.72 -1.88 -13.31
C THR A 271 -11.71 -2.06 -14.44
N THR A 272 -11.07 -0.97 -14.86
CA THR A 272 -10.00 -1.01 -15.87
C THR A 272 -8.82 -1.88 -15.39
N ILE A 273 -8.39 -1.74 -14.13
CA ILE A 273 -7.31 -2.55 -13.54
C ILE A 273 -7.67 -4.04 -13.54
N ALA A 274 -8.89 -4.39 -13.12
CA ALA A 274 -9.37 -5.77 -13.12
C ALA A 274 -9.38 -6.37 -14.54
N ALA A 275 -9.93 -5.63 -15.52
CA ALA A 275 -9.99 -6.06 -16.91
C ALA A 275 -8.59 -6.17 -17.55
N GLU A 276 -7.65 -5.30 -17.18
CA GLU A 276 -6.24 -5.42 -17.58
C GLU A 276 -5.60 -6.68 -17.01
N ARG A 277 -5.82 -6.98 -15.72
CA ARG A 277 -5.28 -8.18 -15.09
C ARG A 277 -5.80 -9.46 -15.75
N GLU A 278 -7.10 -9.53 -16.02
CA GLU A 278 -7.73 -10.67 -16.72
C GLU A 278 -7.16 -10.85 -18.13
N ARG A 279 -7.04 -9.76 -18.90
CA ARG A 279 -6.38 -9.78 -20.21
C ARG A 279 -4.93 -10.27 -20.14
N LEU A 280 -4.19 -9.85 -19.12
CA LEU A 280 -2.80 -10.26 -18.91
C LEU A 280 -2.66 -11.72 -18.46
N ALA A 281 -3.64 -12.25 -17.72
CA ALA A 281 -3.66 -13.66 -17.33
C ALA A 281 -3.93 -14.58 -18.53
N ASN A 282 -4.80 -14.15 -19.45
CA ASN A 282 -5.23 -14.95 -20.60
C ASN A 282 -4.24 -14.90 -21.80
N GLY A 283 -3.23 -14.02 -21.78
CA GLY A 283 -2.40 -13.66 -22.94
C GLY A 283 -1.05 -14.39 -23.14
N GLY A 284 -0.73 -15.45 -22.39
CA GLY A 284 0.52 -16.22 -22.56
C GLY A 284 1.81 -15.56 -22.03
N ALA A 285 2.59 -16.29 -21.22
CA ALA A 285 3.76 -15.78 -20.49
C ALA A 285 5.05 -15.46 -21.31
N PRO A 286 5.37 -16.08 -22.46
CA PRO A 286 6.69 -15.87 -23.10
C PRO A 286 6.86 -14.56 -23.88
N GLU A 287 5.85 -14.11 -24.64
CA GLU A 287 5.91 -12.80 -25.33
C GLU A 287 5.96 -11.60 -24.36
N ARG A 288 5.55 -11.87 -23.12
CA ARG A 288 5.34 -10.94 -22.01
C ARG A 288 6.66 -10.36 -21.46
N LEU A 289 7.71 -11.17 -21.36
CA LEU A 289 9.04 -10.72 -20.92
C LEU A 289 9.73 -9.88 -22.02
N LEU A 290 9.58 -10.30 -23.27
CA LEU A 290 10.23 -9.66 -24.42
C LEU A 290 9.57 -8.33 -24.78
N ARG A 291 8.24 -8.24 -24.91
CA ARG A 291 7.57 -6.94 -25.16
C ARG A 291 7.75 -5.96 -24.00
N GLY A 292 7.71 -6.45 -22.76
CA GLY A 292 8.01 -5.64 -21.58
C GLY A 292 9.44 -5.09 -21.63
N PHE A 293 10.43 -5.90 -21.97
CA PHE A 293 11.82 -5.49 -22.17
C PHE A 293 11.97 -4.43 -23.27
N TRP A 294 11.37 -4.64 -24.45
CA TRP A 294 11.48 -3.69 -25.56
C TRP A 294 10.74 -2.36 -25.31
N ARG A 295 9.56 -2.40 -24.68
CA ARG A 295 8.88 -1.17 -24.22
C ARG A 295 9.70 -0.41 -23.18
N ARG A 296 10.44 -1.11 -22.31
CA ARG A 296 11.35 -0.51 -21.32
C ARG A 296 12.55 0.17 -21.98
N GLN A 297 13.16 -0.45 -23.00
CA GLN A 297 14.26 0.18 -23.75
C GLN A 297 13.78 1.41 -24.52
N GLY A 298 12.58 1.35 -25.11
CA GLY A 298 11.95 2.50 -25.77
C GLY A 298 11.74 3.69 -24.82
N ARG A 299 11.15 3.47 -23.65
CA ARG A 299 10.92 4.55 -22.65
C ARG A 299 12.23 5.15 -22.12
N LYS A 300 13.28 4.33 -21.89
CA LYS A 300 14.62 4.82 -21.52
C LYS A 300 15.20 5.72 -22.60
N ALA A 301 15.14 5.29 -23.86
CA ALA A 301 15.61 6.08 -25.00
C ALA A 301 14.83 7.41 -25.12
N THR A 302 13.52 7.42 -24.90
CA THR A 302 12.71 8.65 -24.95
C THR A 302 13.05 9.63 -23.82
N VAL A 303 13.25 9.15 -22.59
CA VAL A 303 13.66 10.00 -21.46
C VAL A 303 15.05 10.58 -21.67
N LEU A 304 16.00 9.78 -22.16
CA LEU A 304 17.35 10.24 -22.49
C LEU A 304 17.34 11.24 -23.64
N ALA A 305 16.59 10.97 -24.70
CA ALA A 305 16.43 11.89 -25.84
C ALA A 305 15.81 13.22 -25.41
N ARG A 306 14.79 13.20 -24.53
CA ARG A 306 14.19 14.42 -23.98
C ARG A 306 15.15 15.19 -23.07
N ALA A 307 16.00 14.49 -22.31
CA ALA A 307 17.03 15.14 -21.49
C ALA A 307 18.13 15.79 -22.34
N TRP A 308 18.44 15.21 -23.50
CA TRP A 308 19.41 15.74 -24.47
C TRP A 308 18.87 16.89 -25.33
N LEU A 309 17.55 16.94 -25.54
CA LEU A 309 16.88 17.96 -26.36
C LEU A 309 16.47 19.21 -25.57
N ILE A 310 16.69 19.27 -24.25
CA ILE A 310 16.50 20.51 -23.47
C ILE A 310 17.73 21.41 -23.71
N PRO A 311 17.61 22.55 -24.41
CA PRO A 311 18.74 23.44 -24.59
C PRO A 311 19.13 24.04 -23.24
N HIS A 312 20.42 23.96 -22.90
CA HIS A 312 21.00 24.73 -21.80
C HIS A 312 20.89 26.23 -22.09
N ARG A 313 19.77 26.86 -21.73
CA ARG A 313 19.66 28.31 -21.65
C ARG A 313 19.67 28.75 -20.18
N ASN A 314 20.55 29.72 -19.91
CA ASN A 314 20.73 30.51 -18.69
C ASN A 314 21.68 29.93 -17.62
N ARG A 315 22.99 30.16 -17.83
CA ARG A 315 23.85 30.63 -16.74
C ARG A 315 24.07 32.13 -16.94
N LEU A 316 23.45 32.93 -16.08
CA LEU A 316 23.67 34.36 -15.95
C LEU A 316 25.03 34.58 -15.27
N SER A 317 25.82 35.51 -15.81
CA SER A 317 27.09 36.01 -15.26
C SER A 317 26.86 36.74 -13.93
N PRO A 318 27.78 36.63 -12.94
CA PRO A 318 27.77 37.52 -11.78
C PRO A 318 28.51 38.85 -12.12
N PRO A 319 28.22 39.94 -11.38
CA PRO A 319 28.91 41.22 -11.54
C PRO A 319 30.38 41.16 -11.12
#